data_AF-A0A4R6WRE7-F1
#
_entry.id   AF-A0A4R6WRE7-F1
#
_cell.length_a   1.000
_cell.length_b   1.000
_cell.length_c   1.000
_cell.angle_alpha   90.00
_cell.angle_beta   90.00
_cell.angle_gamma   90.00
#
_symmetry.space_group_name_H-M   'P 1'
#
loop_
_entity.id
_entity.type
_entity.pdbx_description
1 polymer ?
#
loop_
_entity_poly.entity_id
_entity_poly.type
_entity_poly.pdbx_seq_one_letter_code
_entity_poly.pdbx_strand_id
1 'polypeptide(L)'
;MLMDEVRGEAFLRKLPAEIRQSLTPPQAEAISRVAQGSIQRRHPIDLRLSIPLPGSRAYLVVLMGREKRSAARRDMDRQLRPNDRISQMVVFGLAVAAFSLAAFIGLLFHNAILAP
;
A
#
# COMPACT_ATOMS: atom_id res chain seq x y z
N MET A 1 -17.77 0.72 -14.85
CA MET A 1 -17.88 0.24 -16.24
C MET A 1 -16.82 0.88 -17.14
N LEU A 2 -16.97 2.14 -17.59
CA LEU A 2 -15.99 2.75 -18.52
C LEU A 2 -14.54 2.77 -17.98
N MET A 3 -14.38 3.11 -16.69
CA MET A 3 -13.07 3.13 -16.02
C MET A 3 -12.46 1.74 -15.83
N ASP A 4 -13.28 0.68 -15.84
CA ASP A 4 -12.82 -0.69 -15.61
C ASP A 4 -12.34 -1.32 -16.93
N GLU A 5 -13.05 -1.09 -18.02
CA GLU A 5 -12.60 -1.48 -19.37
C GLU A 5 -11.24 -0.85 -19.73
N VAL A 6 -11.08 0.45 -19.47
CA VAL A 6 -9.82 1.17 -19.69
C VAL A 6 -8.66 0.57 -18.88
N ARG A 7 -8.92 0.05 -17.67
CA ARG A 7 -7.90 -0.54 -16.80
C ARG A 7 -7.46 -1.92 -17.25
N GLY A 8 -8.39 -2.74 -17.71
CA GLY A 8 -8.09 -4.06 -18.26
C GLY A 8 -7.20 -3.96 -19.51
N GLU A 9 -7.53 -3.03 -20.40
CA GLU A 9 -6.68 -2.71 -21.55
C GLU A 9 -5.31 -2.16 -21.14
N ALA A 10 -5.28 -1.23 -20.18
CA ALA A 10 -4.03 -0.66 -19.69
C ALA A 10 -3.10 -1.72 -19.07
N PHE A 11 -3.66 -2.77 -18.47
CA PHE A 11 -2.89 -3.92 -17.99
C PHE A 11 -2.30 -4.73 -19.15
N LEU A 12 -3.11 -5.05 -20.16
CA LEU A 12 -2.64 -5.80 -21.34
C LEU A 12 -1.54 -5.04 -22.11
N ARG A 13 -1.58 -3.70 -22.15
CA ARG A 13 -0.54 -2.87 -22.79
C ARG A 13 0.82 -2.93 -22.08
N LYS A 14 0.89 -3.45 -20.86
CA LYS A 14 2.17 -3.67 -20.15
C LYS A 14 2.87 -4.98 -20.57
N LEU A 15 2.16 -5.87 -21.26
CA LEU A 15 2.76 -7.09 -21.79
C LEU A 15 3.66 -6.76 -23.00
N PRO A 16 4.78 -7.46 -23.18
CA PRO A 16 5.54 -7.41 -24.42
C PRO A 16 4.63 -7.64 -25.62
N ALA A 17 4.93 -6.97 -26.74
CA ALA A 17 4.08 -6.99 -27.91
C ALA A 17 3.85 -8.41 -28.44
N GLU A 18 4.89 -9.26 -28.44
CA GLU A 18 4.79 -10.64 -28.93
C GLU A 18 3.82 -11.45 -28.06
N ILE A 19 3.90 -11.30 -26.74
CA ILE A 19 3.02 -12.01 -25.80
C ILE A 19 1.58 -11.53 -25.95
N ARG A 20 1.36 -10.21 -26.02
CA ARG A 20 0.00 -9.66 -26.18
C ARG A 20 -0.66 -10.12 -27.48
N GLN A 21 0.10 -10.22 -28.57
CA GLN A 21 -0.39 -10.70 -29.86
C GLN A 21 -0.64 -12.21 -29.89
N SER A 22 0.05 -12.97 -29.04
CA SER A 22 -0.16 -14.41 -28.90
C SER A 22 -1.45 -14.77 -28.15
N LEU A 23 -2.09 -13.81 -27.46
CA LEU A 23 -3.34 -14.04 -26.73
C LEU A 23 -4.53 -14.14 -27.68
N THR A 24 -5.32 -15.19 -27.52
CA THR A 24 -6.62 -15.28 -28.18
C THR A 24 -7.62 -14.28 -27.56
N PRO A 25 -8.67 -13.85 -28.29
CA PRO A 25 -9.65 -12.91 -27.76
C PRO A 25 -10.28 -13.35 -26.42
N PRO A 26 -10.68 -14.63 -26.22
CA PRO A 26 -11.20 -15.08 -24.93
C PRO A 26 -10.18 -15.00 -23.79
N GLN A 27 -8.89 -15.25 -24.07
CA GLN A 27 -7.82 -15.14 -23.07
C GLN A 27 -7.59 -13.69 -22.67
N ALA A 28 -7.53 -12.77 -23.65
CA ALA A 28 -7.39 -11.35 -23.40
C ALA A 28 -8.55 -10.81 -22.55
N GLU A 29 -9.79 -11.22 -22.84
CA GLU A 29 -10.96 -10.82 -22.08
C GLU A 29 -10.94 -11.37 -20.65
N ALA A 30 -10.60 -12.66 -20.47
CA ALA A 30 -10.50 -13.27 -19.15
C ALA A 30 -9.44 -12.57 -18.27
N ILE A 31 -8.27 -12.25 -18.85
CA ILE A 31 -7.21 -11.52 -18.17
C ILE A 31 -7.66 -10.10 -17.83
N SER A 32 -8.29 -9.41 -18.77
CA SER A 32 -8.84 -8.05 -18.59
C SER A 32 -9.83 -8.01 -17.41
N ARG A 33 -10.74 -8.99 -17.33
CA ARG A 33 -11.74 -9.11 -16.26
C ARG A 33 -11.11 -9.32 -14.88
N VAL A 34 -10.04 -10.11 -14.78
CA VAL A 34 -9.30 -10.29 -13.53
C VAL A 34 -8.51 -9.03 -13.17
N ALA A 35 -7.89 -8.39 -14.16
CA ALA A 35 -7.13 -7.15 -13.98
C ALA A 35 -8.01 -6.03 -13.41
N GLN A 36 -9.26 -5.93 -13.88
CA GLN A 36 -10.28 -5.02 -13.36
C GLN A 36 -10.55 -5.19 -11.86
N GLY A 37 -10.71 -6.44 -11.39
CA GLY A 37 -10.98 -6.72 -9.97
C GLY A 37 -9.74 -6.66 -9.06
N SER A 38 -8.54 -6.85 -9.60
CA SER A 38 -7.31 -6.98 -8.80
C SER A 38 -6.80 -5.65 -8.22
N ILE A 39 -7.09 -4.53 -8.89
CA ILE A 39 -6.50 -3.21 -8.56
C ILE A 39 -7.26 -2.51 -7.43
N GLN A 40 -8.47 -2.96 -7.09
CA GLN A 40 -9.31 -2.32 -6.07
C GLN A 40 -9.29 -3.04 -4.72
N ARG A 41 -8.10 -3.43 -4.23
CA ARG A 41 -7.93 -3.56 -2.77
C ARG A 41 -7.79 -2.17 -2.16
N ARG A 42 -8.90 -1.43 -2.15
CA ARG A 42 -8.99 -0.15 -1.46
C ARG A 42 -8.93 -0.46 0.03
N HIS A 43 -7.76 -0.31 0.62
CA HIS A 43 -7.65 -0.26 2.07
C HIS A 43 -8.46 0.96 2.53
N PRO A 44 -9.31 0.84 3.58
CA PRO A 44 -10.00 1.98 4.17
C PRO A 44 -9.06 3.16 4.46
N ILE A 45 -7.81 2.85 4.82
CA ILE A 45 -6.73 3.82 4.94
C ILE A 45 -5.62 3.37 3.98
N ASP A 46 -5.34 4.19 2.96
CA ASP A 46 -4.18 4.09 2.06
C ASP A 46 -3.50 5.45 1.99
N LEU A 47 -2.51 5.67 2.86
CA LEU A 47 -1.72 6.89 2.92
C LEU A 47 -0.32 6.60 2.40
N ARG A 48 0.12 7.39 1.43
CA ARG A 48 1.44 7.27 0.80
C ARG A 48 2.08 8.64 0.78
N LEU A 49 3.13 8.81 1.58
CA LEU A 49 3.86 10.05 1.72
C LEU A 49 5.23 9.90 1.08
N SER A 50 5.60 10.87 0.24
CA SER A 50 6.97 11.04 -0.23
C SER A 50 7.54 12.27 0.45
N ILE A 51 8.52 12.07 1.32
CA ILE A 51 9.15 13.13 2.10
C ILE A 51 10.47 13.47 1.40
N PRO A 52 10.61 14.67 0.82
CA PRO A 52 11.89 15.10 0.28
C PRO A 52 12.88 15.32 1.43
N LEU A 53 14.04 14.65 1.36
CA LEU A 53 15.15 14.85 2.28
C LEU A 53 16.32 15.48 1.50
N PRO A 54 17.24 16.23 2.13
CA PRO A 54 18.45 16.67 1.45
C PRO A 54 19.23 15.46 0.88
N GLY A 55 19.39 15.39 -0.44
CA GLY A 55 20.10 14.31 -1.14
C GLY A 55 19.35 12.98 -1.29
N SER A 56 18.11 12.85 -0.81
CA SER A 56 17.33 11.60 -0.96
C SER A 56 15.82 11.81 -0.88
N ARG A 57 15.03 10.74 -1.06
CA ARG A 57 13.58 10.77 -0.84
C ARG A 57 13.20 9.61 0.08
N ALA A 58 12.58 9.92 1.20
CA ALA A 58 11.95 8.91 2.04
C ALA A 58 10.54 8.63 1.51
N TYR A 59 10.14 7.36 1.55
CA TYR A 59 8.80 6.93 1.15
C TYR A 59 8.16 6.18 2.32
N LEU A 60 7.05 6.71 2.82
CA LEU A 60 6.28 6.16 3.93
C LEU A 60 4.91 5.71 3.42
N VAL A 61 4.54 4.47 3.73
CA VAL A 61 3.25 3.89 3.36
C VAL A 61 2.55 3.39 4.60
N VAL A 62 1.32 3.84 4.81
CA VAL A 62 0.41 3.35 5.84
C VAL A 62 -0.81 2.76 5.16
N LEU A 63 -0.95 1.43 5.25
CA LEU A 63 -2.11 0.69 4.80
C LEU A 63 -2.82 0.12 6.02
N MET A 64 -4.11 0.38 6.19
CA MET A 64 -4.92 -0.23 7.23
C MET A 64 -6.28 -0.66 6.67
N GLY A 65 -6.71 -1.86 7.05
CA GLY A 65 -7.98 -2.43 6.62
C GLY A 65 -8.23 -3.81 7.18
N ARG A 66 -9.43 -4.34 6.89
CA ARG A 66 -9.78 -5.71 7.24
C ARG A 66 -8.86 -6.69 6.52
N GLU A 67 -8.31 -7.64 7.26
CA GLU A 67 -7.53 -8.74 6.70
C GLU A 67 -8.46 -9.67 5.91
N LYS A 68 -8.28 -9.71 4.58
CA LYS A 68 -9.08 -10.54 3.66
C LYS A 68 -8.28 -11.72 3.10
N ARG A 69 -7.00 -11.87 3.44
CA ARG A 69 -6.16 -12.99 2.98
C ARG A 69 -6.64 -14.29 3.64
N SER A 70 -6.63 -15.38 2.85
CA SER A 70 -6.92 -16.72 3.34
C SER A 70 -5.93 -17.18 4.41
N ALA A 71 -6.32 -18.13 5.26
CA ALA A 71 -5.43 -18.71 6.27
C ALA A 71 -4.16 -19.30 5.63
N ALA A 72 -4.31 -20.10 4.56
CA ALA A 72 -3.20 -20.68 3.83
C ALA A 72 -2.18 -19.62 3.33
N ARG A 73 -2.66 -18.49 2.81
CA ARG A 73 -1.79 -17.40 2.38
C ARG A 73 -1.07 -16.74 3.56
N ARG A 74 -1.74 -16.55 4.70
CA ARG A 74 -1.12 -15.96 5.90
C ARG A 74 -0.02 -16.87 6.47
N ASP A 75 -0.21 -18.18 6.41
CA ASP A 75 0.79 -19.14 6.91
C ASP A 75 1.99 -19.22 5.97
N MET A 76 1.77 -19.19 4.65
CA MET A 76 2.86 -19.07 3.68
C MET A 76 3.64 -17.74 3.85
N ASP A 77 2.95 -16.61 4.03
CA ASP A 77 3.60 -15.31 4.29
C ASP A 77 4.47 -15.36 5.56
N ARG A 78 4.02 -16.04 6.62
CA ARG A 78 4.80 -16.23 7.86
C ARG A 78 6.04 -17.10 7.65
N GLN A 79 5.96 -18.11 6.79
CA GLN A 79 7.11 -18.96 6.47
C GLN A 79 8.15 -18.20 5.63
N LEU A 80 7.71 -17.41 4.65
CA LEU A 80 8.59 -16.61 3.78
C LEU A 80 9.18 -15.40 4.50
N ARG A 81 8.46 -14.85 5.47
CA ARG A 81 8.86 -13.68 6.26
C ARG A 81 8.62 -13.99 7.73
N PRO A 82 9.53 -14.73 8.38
CA PRO A 82 9.46 -14.99 9.81
C PRO A 82 9.72 -13.67 10.54
N ASN A 83 8.66 -12.90 10.73
CA ASN A 83 8.70 -11.64 11.45
C ASN A 83 8.19 -11.92 12.87
N ASP A 84 9.06 -11.81 13.86
CA ASP A 84 8.73 -12.10 15.25
C ASP A 84 7.75 -11.05 15.79
N ARG A 85 6.80 -11.51 16.63
CA ARG A 85 5.78 -10.62 17.20
C ARG A 85 6.37 -9.53 18.07
N ILE A 86 7.53 -9.80 18.69
CA ILE A 86 8.24 -8.86 19.56
C ILE A 86 8.75 -7.68 18.74
N SER A 87 9.49 -7.93 17.66
CA SER A 87 9.93 -6.89 16.72
C SER A 87 8.77 -6.03 16.22
N GLN A 88 7.64 -6.65 15.83
CA GLN A 88 6.45 -5.89 15.41
C GLN A 88 5.91 -4.97 16.52
N MET A 89 5.83 -5.49 17.75
CA MET A 89 5.34 -4.73 18.89
C MET A 89 6.29 -3.59 19.27
N VAL A 90 7.60 -3.83 19.21
CA VAL A 90 8.63 -2.80 19.48
C VAL A 90 8.58 -1.71 18.42
N VAL A 91 8.57 -2.06 17.13
CA VAL A 91 8.51 -1.09 16.03
C VAL A 91 7.22 -0.28 16.10
N PHE A 92 6.08 -0.93 16.36
CA PHE A 92 4.81 -0.25 16.54
C PHE A 92 4.82 0.69 17.76
N GLY A 93 5.33 0.22 18.90
CA GLY A 93 5.47 1.03 20.11
C GLY A 93 6.35 2.26 19.91
N LEU A 94 7.49 2.10 19.24
CA LEU A 94 8.39 3.21 18.87
C LEU A 94 7.70 4.20 17.94
N ALA A 95 6.93 3.74 16.96
CA ALA A 95 6.18 4.61 16.06
C ALA A 95 5.11 5.43 16.81
N VAL A 96 4.37 4.81 17.74
CA VAL A 96 3.39 5.51 18.58
C VAL A 96 4.07 6.51 19.50
N ALA A 97 5.18 6.14 20.14
CA ALA A 97 5.93 7.03 21.02
C ALA A 97 6.47 8.25 20.25
N ALA A 98 7.07 8.04 19.08
CA ALA A 98 7.57 9.12 18.22
C ALA A 98 6.45 10.06 17.76
N PHE A 99 5.29 9.51 17.38
CA PHE A 99 4.12 10.31 17.00
C PHE A 99 3.60 11.16 18.17
N SER A 100 3.44 10.56 19.36
CA SER A 100 3.00 11.27 20.56
C SER A 100 3.97 12.38 20.97
N LEU A 101 5.27 12.13 20.87
CA LEU A 101 6.31 13.13 21.15
C LEU A 101 6.23 14.30 20.16
N ALA A 102 6.09 14.02 18.86
CA ALA A 102 5.95 15.06 17.84
C ALA A 102 4.69 15.90 18.05
N ALA A 103 3.56 15.27 18.40
CA ALA A 103 2.32 15.97 18.71
C ALA A 103 2.46 16.85 19.96
N PHE A 104 3.11 16.36 21.02
CA PHE A 104 3.36 17.12 22.25
C PHE A 104 4.25 18.33 21.99
N ILE A 105 5.33 18.16 21.24
CA ILE A 105 6.20 19.27 20.81
C ILE A 105 5.39 20.31 20.03
N GLY A 106 4.57 19.88 19.06
CA GLY A 106 3.69 20.77 18.31
C GLY A 106 2.73 21.56 19.18
N LEU A 107 2.17 20.93 20.22
CA LEU A 107 1.30 21.58 21.20
C LEU A 107 2.05 22.66 22.02
N LEU A 108 3.27 22.35 22.48
CA LEU A 108 4.10 23.31 23.21
C LEU A 108 4.43 24.53 22.36
N PHE A 109 4.80 24.33 21.09
CA PHE A 109 5.04 25.43 20.15
C PHE A 109 3.77 26.25 19.91
N HIS A 110 2.62 25.60 19.72
CA HIS A 110 1.35 26.29 19.56
C HIS A 110 1.03 27.18 20.77
N ASN A 111 1.17 26.65 21.98
CA ASN A 111 0.95 27.38 23.22
C ASN A 111 1.90 28.58 23.35
N ALA A 112 3.21 28.36 23.15
CA ALA A 112 4.22 29.41 23.25
C ALA A 112 4.04 30.56 22.24
N ILE A 113 3.41 30.32 21.08
CA ILE A 113 3.23 31.32 20.02
C ILE A 113 1.87 32.04 20.13
N LEU A 114 0.81 31.34 20.55
CA LEU A 114 -0.56 31.88 20.55
C LEU A 114 -1.07 32.30 21.94
N ALA A 115 -0.35 31.97 23.01
CA ALA A 115 -0.63 32.44 24.36
C ALA A 115 0.59 33.20 24.95
N PRO A 116 0.97 34.37 24.39
CA PRO A 116 1.83 35.31 25.12
C PRO A 116 1.12 35.89 26.34
#